data_AF-A0A7S2I3K7-F1
#
_entry.id   AF-A0A7S2I3K7-F1
#
_cell.length_a   1.000
_cell.length_b   1.000
_cell.length_c   1.000
_cell.angle_alpha   90.00
_cell.angle_beta   90.00
_cell.angle_gamma   90.00
#
_symmetry.space_group_name_H-M   'P 1'
#
loop_
_entity.id
_entity.type
_entity.pdbx_description
1 polymer ?
#
loop_
_entity_poly.entity_id
_entity_poly.type
_entity_poly.pdbx_seq_one_letter_code
_entity_poly.pdbx_strand_id
1 'polypeptide(L)'
;MGGMGGMGGMGGMGDGVRIEFGGMPGMGDLGGQPKPQPPPFPQANMAVWIRADVAKIHAASRASGISEDRDEVRASLAGLPGVISFVDPRDRTVKVRISGPAPGIPVGRAAEVWYAADAIWDARLMKEGQRVKICADEQAVLSTSRAAGIAIDVEKDALRAACAGKSATIIDVDNSDNTAKLRVATEPGKAATLWFAIAACEPGA
;
A
#
# COMPACT_ATOMS: atom_id res chain seq x y z
N MET A 1 43.57 -20.38 -77.82
CA MET A 1 43.97 -21.56 -77.03
C MET A 1 44.39 -21.08 -75.66
N GLY A 2 43.73 -21.57 -74.59
CA GLY A 2 44.06 -21.53 -73.15
C GLY A 2 44.40 -20.17 -72.48
N GLY A 3 43.92 -19.81 -71.30
CA GLY A 3 43.19 -20.54 -70.28
C GLY A 3 42.79 -19.61 -69.11
N MET A 4 42.06 -20.21 -68.17
CA MET A 4 41.57 -19.77 -66.86
C MET A 4 42.55 -18.85 -66.10
N GLY A 5 42.17 -17.93 -65.21
CA GLY A 5 40.96 -17.72 -64.39
C GLY A 5 41.43 -17.17 -63.03
N GLY A 6 40.67 -16.28 -62.38
CA GLY A 6 40.95 -15.84 -61.00
C GLY A 6 40.50 -14.42 -60.65
N MET A 7 39.32 -14.30 -60.03
CA MET A 7 38.85 -13.15 -59.22
C MET A 7 39.83 -12.87 -58.07
N GLY A 8 39.98 -11.69 -57.46
CA GLY A 8 39.20 -10.46 -57.39
C GLY A 8 39.53 -9.82 -56.02
N GLY A 9 39.61 -8.49 -55.92
CA GLY A 9 39.89 -7.81 -54.65
C GLY A 9 40.28 -6.34 -54.80
N MET A 10 39.27 -5.48 -55.05
CA MET A 10 39.34 -4.04 -54.84
C MET A 10 39.55 -3.77 -53.33
N GLY A 11 40.58 -3.03 -52.92
CA GLY A 11 40.65 -1.56 -52.90
C GLY A 11 40.58 -1.14 -51.42
N GLY A 12 41.49 -0.38 -50.82
CA GLY A 12 42.46 0.58 -51.32
C GLY A 12 42.16 1.93 -50.66
N MET A 13 43.20 2.55 -50.07
CA MET A 13 43.26 3.91 -49.48
C MET A 13 42.73 4.04 -48.04
N GLY A 14 43.41 4.70 -47.10
CA GLY A 14 44.64 5.49 -47.19
C GLY A 14 44.77 6.36 -45.92
N ASP A 15 46.02 6.64 -45.57
CA ASP A 15 46.51 7.39 -44.40
C ASP A 15 45.82 8.72 -44.08
N GLY A 16 45.90 9.10 -42.80
CA GLY A 16 45.23 10.27 -42.23
C GLY A 16 45.98 11.61 -42.34
N VAL A 17 45.28 12.66 -41.89
CA VAL A 17 45.65 13.62 -40.82
C VAL A 17 44.50 14.65 -40.65
N ARG A 18 44.05 14.81 -39.39
CA ARG A 18 43.34 15.93 -38.70
C ARG A 18 42.21 16.70 -39.39
N ILE A 19 41.03 16.80 -38.73
CA ILE A 19 40.39 18.04 -38.22
C ILE A 19 39.43 17.68 -37.05
N GLU A 20 39.42 18.54 -36.02
CA GLU A 20 38.62 18.54 -34.79
C GLU A 20 37.09 18.46 -35.02
N PHE A 21 36.38 17.69 -34.19
CA PHE A 21 35.03 18.05 -33.71
C PHE A 21 34.80 17.37 -32.35
N GLY A 22 34.41 18.17 -31.36
CA GLY A 22 34.28 17.79 -29.96
C GLY A 22 33.40 16.57 -29.74
N GLY A 23 33.92 15.61 -28.96
CA GLY A 23 33.16 14.50 -28.42
C GLY A 23 31.96 15.03 -27.65
N MET A 24 30.78 14.74 -28.17
CA MET A 24 29.52 15.08 -27.54
C MET A 24 29.44 14.45 -26.14
N PRO A 25 28.89 15.19 -25.16
CA PRO A 25 28.81 14.77 -23.77
C PRO A 25 27.99 13.48 -23.65
N GLY A 26 28.44 12.63 -22.72
CA GLY A 26 27.77 11.39 -22.38
C GLY A 26 26.27 11.59 -22.26
N MET A 27 25.53 10.71 -22.94
CA MET A 27 24.12 10.46 -22.71
C MET A 27 23.89 10.42 -21.21
N GLY A 28 23.30 11.49 -20.69
CA GLY A 28 22.79 11.54 -19.34
C GLY A 28 21.83 10.38 -19.18
N ASP A 29 22.16 9.50 -18.26
CA ASP A 29 21.28 8.51 -17.70
C ASP A 29 19.99 9.24 -17.29
N LEU A 30 18.94 9.05 -18.08
CA LEU A 30 17.65 9.66 -17.88
C LEU A 30 17.14 9.14 -16.54
N GLY A 31 17.08 10.06 -15.57
CA GLY A 31 16.72 9.82 -14.19
C GLY A 31 15.60 8.79 -14.04
N GLY A 32 16.01 7.56 -13.73
CA GLY A 32 15.10 6.58 -13.18
C GLY A 32 14.54 7.18 -11.91
N GLN A 33 13.24 7.48 -11.88
CA GLN A 33 12.58 7.83 -10.64
C GLN A 33 12.96 6.77 -9.61
N PRO A 34 13.50 7.15 -8.44
CA PRO A 34 13.82 6.17 -7.41
C PRO A 34 12.55 5.38 -7.10
N LYS A 35 12.58 4.07 -7.34
CA LYS A 35 11.49 3.19 -6.95
C LYS A 35 11.25 3.43 -5.46
N PRO A 36 10.00 3.65 -5.02
CA PRO A 36 9.72 3.81 -3.60
C PRO A 36 10.29 2.61 -2.86
N GLN A 37 11.08 2.88 -1.81
CA GLN A 37 11.63 1.81 -0.99
C GLN A 37 10.46 0.98 -0.44
N PRO A 38 10.56 -0.36 -0.46
CA PRO A 38 9.54 -1.18 0.15
C PRO A 38 9.39 -0.81 1.62
N PRO A 39 8.15 -0.79 2.16
CA PRO A 39 7.94 -0.50 3.56
C PRO A 39 8.75 -1.48 4.43
N PRO A 40 9.25 -1.03 5.60
CA PRO A 40 10.00 -1.89 6.49
C PRO A 40 9.15 -3.09 6.89
N PHE A 41 9.78 -4.26 7.01
CA PHE A 41 9.09 -5.47 7.43
C PHE A 41 8.59 -5.33 8.88
N PRO A 42 7.38 -5.79 9.22
CA PRO A 42 6.81 -5.60 10.55
C PRO A 42 7.65 -6.25 11.66
N GLN A 43 7.63 -5.65 12.86
CA GLN A 43 8.33 -6.14 14.04
C GLN A 43 7.36 -6.63 15.12
N ALA A 44 7.80 -7.55 15.97
CA ALA A 44 7.02 -7.95 17.13
C ALA A 44 6.79 -6.77 18.09
N ASN A 45 5.68 -6.82 18.83
CA ASN A 45 5.17 -5.77 19.71
C ASN A 45 4.80 -4.45 19.01
N MET A 46 4.79 -4.42 17.68
CA MET A 46 4.33 -3.27 16.92
C MET A 46 2.79 -3.22 16.90
N ALA A 47 2.23 -2.04 17.18
CA ALA A 47 0.82 -1.77 16.94
C ALA A 47 0.57 -1.67 15.44
N VAL A 48 -0.45 -2.39 14.97
CA VAL A 48 -0.80 -2.47 13.55
C VAL A 48 -2.29 -2.47 13.40
N TRP A 49 -2.71 -2.23 12.17
CA TRP A 49 -4.10 -2.38 11.79
C TRP A 49 -4.22 -3.39 10.68
N ILE A 50 -5.33 -4.11 10.72
CA ILE A 50 -5.72 -5.00 9.64
C ILE A 50 -6.38 -4.14 8.57
N ARG A 51 -6.11 -4.39 7.29
CA ARG A 51 -6.80 -3.70 6.20
C ARG A 51 -8.32 -3.83 6.37
N ALA A 52 -9.07 -2.80 5.98
CA ALA A 52 -10.54 -2.86 5.96
C ALA A 52 -11.07 -3.70 4.77
N ASP A 53 -10.32 -3.74 3.67
CA ASP A 53 -10.69 -4.44 2.43
C ASP A 53 -10.43 -5.95 2.55
N VAL A 54 -11.50 -6.71 2.82
CA VAL A 54 -11.47 -8.18 2.98
C VAL A 54 -10.90 -8.90 1.75
N ALA A 55 -11.21 -8.43 0.54
CA ALA A 55 -10.71 -9.05 -0.67
C ALA A 55 -9.17 -8.97 -0.73
N LYS A 56 -8.58 -7.86 -0.28
CA LYS A 56 -7.13 -7.72 -0.19
C LYS A 56 -6.52 -8.55 0.94
N ILE A 57 -7.20 -8.69 2.08
CA ILE A 57 -6.76 -9.60 3.14
C ILE A 57 -6.64 -11.02 2.59
N HIS A 58 -7.67 -11.49 1.88
CA HIS A 58 -7.67 -12.83 1.28
C HIS A 58 -6.58 -12.96 0.22
N ALA A 59 -6.47 -11.99 -0.71
CA ALA A 59 -5.43 -12.00 -1.73
C ALA A 59 -4.01 -12.06 -1.13
N ALA A 60 -3.72 -11.26 -0.10
CA ALA A 60 -2.45 -11.27 0.59
C ALA A 60 -2.20 -12.60 1.33
N SER A 61 -3.25 -13.17 1.93
CA SER A 61 -3.20 -14.48 2.59
C SER A 61 -2.84 -15.59 1.59
N ARG A 62 -3.46 -15.59 0.40
CA ARG A 62 -3.12 -16.53 -0.68
C ARG A 62 -1.67 -16.37 -1.14
N ALA A 63 -1.21 -15.13 -1.32
CA ALA A 63 0.16 -14.85 -1.75
C ALA A 63 1.23 -15.32 -0.73
N SER A 64 0.86 -15.43 0.54
CA SER A 64 1.73 -15.87 1.64
C SER A 64 1.51 -17.33 2.05
N GLY A 65 0.68 -18.09 1.33
CA GLY A 65 0.44 -19.51 1.61
C GLY A 65 -0.42 -19.82 2.84
N ILE A 66 -1.11 -18.83 3.40
CA ILE A 66 -2.00 -19.02 4.56
C ILE A 66 -3.25 -19.82 4.13
N SER A 67 -3.66 -20.86 4.88
CA SER A 67 -4.88 -21.67 4.58
C SER A 67 -6.18 -20.84 4.57
N GLU A 68 -7.22 -21.30 3.87
CA GLU A 68 -8.57 -20.69 3.84
C GLU A 68 -9.39 -20.95 5.12
N ASP A 69 -9.01 -21.92 5.94
CA ASP A 69 -9.77 -22.38 7.13
C ASP A 69 -10.10 -21.29 8.15
N ARG A 70 -9.40 -20.15 8.09
CA ARG A 70 -9.56 -19.01 8.99
C ARG A 70 -9.88 -17.69 8.27
N ASP A 71 -10.30 -17.74 7.01
CA ASP A 71 -10.61 -16.54 6.23
C ASP A 71 -11.79 -15.76 6.84
N GLU A 72 -12.85 -16.44 7.28
CA GLU A 72 -13.98 -15.78 7.96
C GLU A 72 -13.55 -15.07 9.27
N VAL A 73 -12.65 -15.70 10.03
CA VAL A 73 -12.12 -15.10 11.26
C VAL A 73 -11.26 -13.88 10.91
N ARG A 74 -10.42 -13.96 9.87
CA ARG A 74 -9.63 -12.82 9.41
C ARG A 74 -10.51 -11.67 8.92
N ALA A 75 -11.56 -11.99 8.17
CA ALA A 75 -12.50 -11.03 7.60
C ALA A 75 -13.33 -10.33 8.68
N SER A 76 -13.79 -11.06 9.70
CA SER A 76 -14.57 -10.45 10.80
C SER A 76 -13.76 -9.48 11.67
N LEU A 77 -12.43 -9.55 11.59
CA LEU A 77 -11.48 -8.68 12.29
C LEU A 77 -10.87 -7.62 11.36
N ALA A 78 -11.34 -7.52 10.12
CA ALA A 78 -10.88 -6.52 9.15
C ALA A 78 -11.05 -5.11 9.73
N GLY A 79 -10.01 -4.30 9.57
CA GLY A 79 -10.05 -2.92 9.97
C GLY A 79 -9.99 -2.67 11.49
N LEU A 80 -9.67 -3.69 12.29
CA LEU A 80 -9.42 -3.54 13.73
C LEU A 80 -7.93 -3.28 14.03
N PRO A 81 -7.62 -2.58 15.13
CA PRO A 81 -6.26 -2.47 15.63
C PRO A 81 -5.83 -3.77 16.34
N GLY A 82 -4.54 -4.06 16.29
CA GLY A 82 -3.94 -5.19 17.00
C GLY A 82 -2.46 -4.94 17.29
N VAL A 83 -1.85 -5.90 17.97
CA VAL A 83 -0.41 -5.89 18.27
C VAL A 83 0.20 -7.16 17.70
N ILE A 84 1.30 -7.03 16.97
CA ILE A 84 2.03 -8.20 16.47
C ILE A 84 2.63 -8.97 17.64
N SER A 85 2.17 -10.19 17.88
CA SER A 85 2.75 -11.08 18.89
C SER A 85 3.87 -11.96 18.32
N PHE A 86 3.87 -12.22 17.01
CA PHE A 86 4.91 -13.00 16.35
C PHE A 86 5.07 -12.60 14.88
N VAL A 87 6.28 -12.76 14.34
CA VAL A 87 6.60 -12.51 12.94
C VAL A 87 7.31 -13.73 12.37
N ASP A 88 6.80 -14.29 11.28
CA ASP A 88 7.50 -15.29 10.47
C ASP A 88 8.08 -14.63 9.20
N PRO A 89 9.41 -14.43 9.13
CA PRO A 89 10.03 -13.81 7.97
C PRO A 89 10.10 -14.73 6.75
N ARG A 90 9.90 -16.05 6.91
CA ARG A 90 10.06 -17.03 5.81
C ARG A 90 8.90 -16.95 4.82
N ASP A 91 7.68 -16.90 5.33
CA ASP A 91 6.45 -16.78 4.55
C ASP A 91 5.87 -15.36 4.57
N ARG A 92 6.58 -14.42 5.22
CA ARG A 92 6.16 -13.03 5.39
C ARG A 92 4.82 -12.88 6.09
N THR A 93 4.53 -13.75 7.06
CA THR A 93 3.32 -13.69 7.87
C THR A 93 3.58 -13.15 9.27
N VAL A 94 2.52 -12.66 9.90
CA VAL A 94 2.54 -12.10 11.25
C VAL A 94 1.36 -12.64 12.03
N LYS A 95 1.57 -12.94 13.31
CA LYS A 95 0.50 -13.25 14.26
C LYS A 95 0.10 -11.96 14.95
N VAL A 96 -1.16 -11.57 14.80
CA VAL A 96 -1.72 -10.35 15.38
C VAL A 96 -2.63 -10.71 16.53
N ARG A 97 -2.38 -10.11 17.69
CA ARG A 97 -3.22 -10.18 18.88
C ARG A 97 -4.19 -9.00 18.89
N ILE A 98 -5.48 -9.30 18.91
CA ILE A 98 -6.58 -8.33 18.87
C ILE A 98 -7.36 -8.45 20.17
N SER A 99 -7.42 -7.38 20.95
CA SER A 99 -8.10 -7.39 22.25
C SER A 99 -9.58 -7.05 22.09
N GLY A 100 -10.44 -7.71 22.87
CA GLY A 100 -11.85 -7.39 22.92
C GLY A 100 -12.15 -6.11 23.70
N PRO A 101 -13.35 -5.51 23.53
CA PRO A 101 -14.47 -6.04 22.76
C PRO A 101 -14.32 -5.86 21.25
N ALA A 102 -14.49 -6.94 20.49
CA ALA A 102 -14.54 -6.96 19.03
C ALA A 102 -15.51 -8.05 18.57
N PRO A 103 -15.99 -8.05 17.30
CA PRO A 103 -16.80 -9.13 16.78
C PRO A 103 -16.15 -10.50 17.04
N GLY A 104 -16.85 -11.38 17.76
CA GLY A 104 -16.32 -12.71 18.13
C GLY A 104 -15.29 -12.75 19.25
N ILE A 105 -14.92 -11.62 19.87
CA ILE A 105 -13.95 -11.54 20.98
C ILE A 105 -14.61 -10.91 22.22
N PRO A 106 -14.87 -11.70 23.28
CA PRO A 106 -15.42 -11.18 24.53
C PRO A 106 -14.51 -10.13 25.20
N VAL A 107 -15.11 -9.26 26.02
CA VAL A 107 -14.36 -8.30 26.86
C VAL A 107 -13.33 -9.04 27.72
N GLY A 108 -12.10 -8.52 27.79
CA GLY A 108 -11.01 -9.12 28.55
C GLY A 108 -10.37 -10.36 27.92
N ARG A 109 -10.80 -10.75 26.70
CA ARG A 109 -10.16 -11.79 25.89
C ARG A 109 -9.40 -11.15 24.73
N ALA A 110 -8.53 -11.93 24.11
CA ALA A 110 -7.87 -11.57 22.87
C ALA A 110 -7.92 -12.75 21.89
N ALA A 111 -8.07 -12.46 20.61
CA ALA A 111 -7.84 -13.42 19.54
C ALA A 111 -6.42 -13.26 19.03
N GLU A 112 -5.79 -14.36 18.61
CA GLU A 112 -4.54 -14.33 17.88
C GLU A 112 -4.73 -14.97 16.52
N VAL A 113 -4.50 -14.21 15.46
CA VAL A 113 -4.78 -14.62 14.09
C VAL A 113 -3.58 -14.30 13.21
N TRP A 114 -3.26 -15.22 12.30
CA TRP A 114 -2.20 -15.04 11.32
C TRP A 114 -2.69 -14.24 10.12
N TYR A 115 -1.91 -13.23 9.74
CA TYR A 115 -2.10 -12.38 8.57
C TYR A 115 -0.82 -12.35 7.74
N ALA A 116 -0.97 -12.17 6.43
CA ALA A 116 0.14 -11.76 5.59
C ALA A 116 0.61 -10.35 6.00
N ALA A 117 1.92 -10.08 5.94
CA ALA A 117 2.47 -8.76 6.26
C ALA A 117 1.83 -7.64 5.40
N ASP A 118 1.43 -7.94 4.17
CA ASP A 118 0.80 -6.96 3.27
C ASP A 118 -0.69 -6.73 3.59
N ALA A 119 -1.32 -7.57 4.42
CA ALA A 119 -2.69 -7.42 4.90
C ALA A 119 -2.80 -6.51 6.13
N ILE A 120 -1.67 -6.07 6.68
CA ILE A 120 -1.60 -5.16 7.80
C ILE A 120 -0.83 -3.88 7.41
N TRP A 121 -0.98 -2.83 8.19
CA TRP A 121 -0.23 -1.60 7.99
C TRP A 121 0.03 -0.90 9.33
N ASP A 122 1.11 -0.12 9.36
CA ASP A 122 1.53 0.68 10.50
C ASP A 122 1.03 2.12 10.31
N ALA A 123 0.25 2.62 11.27
CA ALA A 123 -0.28 3.97 11.26
C ALA A 123 0.79 5.06 11.17
N ARG A 124 1.99 4.79 11.71
CA ARG A 124 3.12 5.71 11.67
C ARG A 124 3.66 5.94 10.27
N LEU A 125 3.28 5.10 9.30
CA LEU A 125 3.67 5.28 7.90
C LEU A 125 2.81 6.32 7.18
N MET A 126 1.66 6.72 7.75
CA MET A 126 0.83 7.78 7.19
C MET A 126 1.39 9.15 7.52
N LYS A 127 1.47 10.01 6.50
CA LYS A 127 2.01 11.37 6.63
C LYS A 127 1.10 12.39 5.98
N GLU A 128 1.08 13.60 6.54
CA GLU A 128 0.46 14.75 5.88
C GLU A 128 0.99 14.95 4.46
N GLY A 129 0.12 15.36 3.55
CA GLY A 129 0.42 15.52 2.14
C GLY A 129 0.44 14.20 1.34
N GLN A 130 0.40 13.04 2.01
CA GLN A 130 0.36 11.75 1.32
C GLN A 130 -0.98 11.54 0.61
N ARG A 131 -0.89 10.98 -0.61
CA ARG A 131 -2.08 10.51 -1.34
C ARG A 131 -2.46 9.13 -0.84
N VAL A 132 -3.75 8.96 -0.57
CA VAL A 132 -4.33 7.69 -0.15
C VAL A 132 -5.55 7.35 -0.98
N LYS A 133 -5.90 6.07 -1.03
CA LYS A 133 -7.17 5.57 -1.56
C LYS A 133 -8.03 5.09 -0.39
N ILE A 134 -9.26 5.57 -0.33
CA ILE A 134 -10.23 5.13 0.67
C ILE A 134 -10.76 3.75 0.26
N CYS A 135 -10.97 2.87 1.23
CA CYS A 135 -11.56 1.56 1.05
C CYS A 135 -12.85 1.67 0.21
N ALA A 136 -13.02 0.77 -0.76
CA ALA A 136 -14.16 0.77 -1.65
C ALA A 136 -15.44 0.24 -0.99
N ASP A 137 -15.30 -0.51 0.10
CA ASP A 137 -16.42 -1.02 0.88
C ASP A 137 -16.89 0.04 1.88
N GLU A 138 -18.06 0.60 1.62
CA GLU A 138 -18.71 1.62 2.48
C GLU A 138 -18.93 1.12 3.91
N GLN A 139 -19.33 -0.14 4.08
CA GLN A 139 -19.56 -0.70 5.41
C GLN A 139 -18.25 -0.85 6.16
N ALA A 140 -17.18 -1.23 5.46
CA ALA A 140 -15.84 -1.28 6.04
C ALA A 140 -15.33 0.11 6.44
N VAL A 141 -15.59 1.15 5.64
CA VAL A 141 -15.26 2.55 6.00
C VAL A 141 -15.95 2.96 7.30
N LEU A 142 -17.24 2.65 7.44
CA LEU A 142 -18.03 3.03 8.62
C LEU A 142 -17.65 2.20 9.86
N SER A 143 -17.51 0.87 9.71
CA SER A 143 -17.18 -0.02 10.82
C SER A 143 -15.80 0.31 11.40
N THR A 144 -14.82 0.60 10.56
CA THR A 144 -13.47 0.98 11.00
C THR A 144 -13.42 2.37 11.62
N SER A 145 -14.16 3.33 11.07
CA SER A 145 -14.30 4.66 11.68
C SER A 145 -14.82 4.55 13.13
N ARG A 146 -15.82 3.69 13.36
CA ARG A 146 -16.36 3.43 14.70
C ARG A 146 -15.35 2.72 15.60
N ALA A 147 -14.60 1.76 15.06
CA ALA A 147 -13.53 1.06 15.80
C ALA A 147 -12.41 2.01 16.24
N ALA A 148 -12.15 3.08 15.47
CA ALA A 148 -11.22 4.16 15.83
C ALA A 148 -11.84 5.21 16.78
N GLY A 149 -13.06 5.00 17.28
CA GLY A 149 -13.70 5.93 18.22
C GLY A 149 -14.30 7.18 17.57
N ILE A 150 -14.38 7.25 16.25
CA ILE A 150 -15.03 8.36 15.56
C ILE A 150 -16.53 8.34 15.88
N ALA A 151 -17.02 9.45 16.44
CA ALA A 151 -18.41 9.58 16.86
C ALA A 151 -19.40 9.31 15.70
N ILE A 152 -20.46 8.56 16.04
CA ILE A 152 -21.56 8.29 15.12
C ILE A 152 -22.31 9.60 14.86
N ASP A 153 -22.31 10.01 13.60
CA ASP A 153 -23.00 11.20 13.11
C ASP A 153 -23.55 10.83 11.74
N VAL A 154 -24.88 10.82 11.60
CA VAL A 154 -25.55 10.28 10.41
C VAL A 154 -25.15 11.04 9.14
N GLU A 155 -24.98 12.36 9.23
CA GLU A 155 -24.60 13.18 8.09
C GLU A 155 -23.13 12.95 7.72
N LYS A 156 -22.24 12.92 8.71
CA LYS A 156 -20.82 12.63 8.46
C LYS A 156 -20.58 11.19 8.00
N ASP A 157 -21.34 10.23 8.53
CA ASP A 157 -21.27 8.83 8.11
C ASP A 157 -21.74 8.68 6.65
N ALA A 158 -22.84 9.34 6.26
CA ALA A 158 -23.26 9.36 4.86
C ALA A 158 -22.19 9.97 3.94
N LEU A 159 -21.54 11.06 4.38
CA LEU A 159 -20.44 11.66 3.63
C LEU A 159 -19.19 10.75 3.55
N ARG A 160 -18.85 10.05 4.64
CA ARG A 160 -17.73 9.07 4.64
C ARG A 160 -18.03 7.91 3.71
N ALA A 161 -19.23 7.35 3.75
CA ALA A 161 -19.67 6.31 2.84
C ALA A 161 -19.57 6.77 1.38
N ALA A 162 -20.03 7.99 1.08
CA ALA A 162 -19.90 8.59 -0.26
C ALA A 162 -18.45 8.87 -0.69
N CYS A 163 -17.48 8.77 0.22
CA CYS A 163 -16.04 8.86 -0.08
C CYS A 163 -15.39 7.51 -0.36
N ALA A 164 -16.09 6.39 -0.18
CA ALA A 164 -15.56 5.05 -0.43
C ALA A 164 -15.00 4.93 -1.86
N GLY A 165 -13.84 4.29 -1.98
CA GLY A 165 -13.14 4.05 -3.25
C GLY A 165 -12.45 5.28 -3.87
N LYS A 166 -12.65 6.48 -3.32
CA LYS A 166 -12.06 7.71 -3.85
C LYS A 166 -10.61 7.90 -3.40
N SER A 167 -9.86 8.64 -4.21
CA SER A 167 -8.53 9.14 -3.82
C SER A 167 -8.68 10.39 -2.95
N ALA A 168 -7.82 10.50 -1.95
CA ALA A 168 -7.79 11.60 -1.01
C ALA A 168 -6.35 12.04 -0.71
N THR A 169 -6.21 13.20 -0.09
CA THR A 169 -4.94 13.68 0.46
C THR A 169 -5.06 13.80 1.96
N ILE A 170 -4.09 13.24 2.68
CA ILE A 170 -4.00 13.40 4.14
C ILE A 170 -3.65 14.85 4.44
N ILE A 171 -4.46 15.50 5.27
CA ILE A 171 -4.20 16.88 5.73
C ILE A 171 -3.79 16.94 7.20
N ASP A 172 -4.09 15.91 7.97
CA ASP A 172 -3.73 15.78 9.38
C ASP A 172 -3.75 14.29 9.78
N VAL A 173 -2.93 13.88 10.74
CA VAL A 173 -2.88 12.52 11.28
C VAL A 173 -2.85 12.58 12.80
N ASP A 174 -3.88 12.04 13.42
CA ASP A 174 -3.92 11.84 14.87
C ASP A 174 -3.51 10.40 15.19
N ASN A 175 -2.29 10.25 15.69
CA ASN A 175 -1.75 8.95 16.09
C ASN A 175 -2.27 8.50 17.47
N SER A 176 -2.92 9.38 18.24
CA SER A 176 -3.47 9.04 19.56
C SER A 176 -4.77 8.24 19.46
N ASP A 177 -5.62 8.57 18.48
CA ASP A 177 -6.85 7.84 18.17
C ASP A 177 -6.78 7.04 16.85
N ASN A 178 -5.64 7.10 16.15
CA ASN A 178 -5.37 6.42 14.87
C ASN A 178 -6.36 6.84 13.77
N THR A 179 -6.65 8.13 13.70
CA THR A 179 -7.47 8.73 12.66
C THR A 179 -6.64 9.63 11.76
N ALA A 180 -7.11 9.81 10.52
CA ALA A 180 -6.53 10.74 9.58
C ALA A 180 -7.63 11.66 9.04
N LYS A 181 -7.35 12.95 9.02
CA LYS A 181 -8.20 13.94 8.37
C LYS A 181 -7.83 13.97 6.90
N LEU A 182 -8.81 13.70 6.05
CA LEU A 182 -8.63 13.60 4.61
C LEU A 182 -9.36 14.72 3.90
N ARG A 183 -8.73 15.26 2.86
CA ARG A 183 -9.38 16.07 1.83
C ARG A 183 -9.75 15.16 0.66
N VAL A 184 -11.03 14.99 0.42
CA VAL A 184 -11.58 14.13 -0.64
C VAL A 184 -12.33 14.98 -1.65
N ALA A 185 -12.01 14.84 -2.94
CA ALA A 185 -12.78 15.48 -3.99
C ALA A 185 -14.18 14.84 -4.07
N THR A 186 -15.24 15.64 -3.92
CA THR A 186 -16.62 15.14 -3.93
C THR A 186 -17.32 15.46 -5.24
N GLU A 187 -17.21 16.70 -5.69
CA GLU A 187 -17.74 17.23 -6.95
C GLU A 187 -16.66 18.05 -7.64
N PRO A 188 -16.77 18.35 -8.95
CA PRO A 188 -15.87 19.29 -9.61
C PRO A 188 -15.78 20.62 -8.86
N GLY A 189 -14.59 20.97 -8.38
CA GLY A 189 -14.34 22.19 -7.62
C GLY A 189 -14.71 22.14 -6.13
N LYS A 190 -15.27 21.03 -5.62
CA LYS A 190 -15.58 20.86 -4.19
C LYS A 190 -14.79 19.71 -3.57
N ALA A 191 -14.40 19.90 -2.31
CA ALA A 191 -13.78 18.86 -1.52
C ALA A 191 -14.43 18.78 -0.14
N ALA A 192 -14.74 17.56 0.29
CA ALA A 192 -15.09 17.30 1.67
C ALA A 192 -13.81 17.13 2.51
N THR A 193 -13.89 17.54 3.76
CA THR A 193 -12.83 17.33 4.74
C THR A 193 -13.38 16.56 5.92
N LEU A 194 -12.95 15.32 6.09
CA LEU A 194 -13.53 14.37 7.04
C LEU A 194 -12.43 13.56 7.73
N TRP A 195 -12.68 13.18 8.98
CA TRP A 195 -11.85 12.21 9.69
C TRP A 195 -12.26 10.79 9.32
N PHE A 196 -11.26 9.94 9.06
CA PHE A 196 -11.39 8.52 8.78
C PHE A 196 -10.47 7.72 9.70
N ALA A 197 -10.85 6.49 10.05
CA ALA A 197 -9.88 5.56 10.60
C ALA A 197 -8.77 5.33 9.58
N ILE A 198 -7.52 5.26 10.04
CA ILE A 198 -6.42 5.01 9.12
C ILE A 198 -6.60 3.64 8.42
N ALA A 199 -7.38 2.71 8.99
CA ALA A 199 -7.72 1.39 8.39
C ALA A 199 -8.53 1.42 7.13
N ALA A 200 -9.30 2.49 6.96
CA ALA A 200 -10.02 2.74 5.73
C ALA A 200 -9.10 3.33 4.65
N CYS A 201 -7.84 3.63 4.95
CA CYS A 201 -6.94 4.37 4.06
C CYS A 201 -5.78 3.49 3.60
N GLU A 202 -5.60 3.41 2.29
CA GLU A 202 -4.46 2.74 1.69
C GLU A 202 -3.49 3.77 1.12
N PRO A 203 -2.17 3.66 1.39
CA PRO A 203 -1.17 4.45 0.70
C PRO A 203 -1.35 4.34 -0.81
N GLY A 204 -1.52 5.47 -1.50
CA GLY A 204 -1.45 5.53 -2.95
C GLY A 204 0.00 5.26 -3.38
N ALA A 205 0.18 4.33 -4.31
CA ALA A 205 1.45 4.12 -4.98
C ALA A 205 1.86 5.35 -5.81
#